data_AF-A0A9E7L9L1-F1
#
_entry.id   AF-A0A9E7L9L1-F1
#
_cell.length_a   1.000
_cell.length_b   1.000
_cell.length_c   1.000
_cell.angle_alpha   90.00
_cell.angle_beta   90.00
_cell.angle_gamma   90.00
#
_symmetry.space_group_name_H-M   'P 1'
#
loop_
_entity.id
_entity.type
_entity.pdbx_description
1 polymer ?
#
loop_
_entity_poly.entity_id
_entity_poly.type
_entity_poly.pdbx_seq_one_letter_code
_entity_poly.pdbx_strand_id
1 'polypeptide(L)'
;MANRPMTSQMYLLKLFSVDRKGLLHDVTKVLCELELTIHRVKVSTTPDGRVVDLFFITDAMELLHTKARRDDTCGRLSAVLGESVNSCEIELAESFQHGFSSLPPAAMEELFRLEMSGGEVCSQSLSPEMKRLKKADVNVDNSLSHSHTLIQIHCVDQKGLLYDIMRTLKDCSIQVAYGRFLSDKRGSREVDLFVQHSDGKKVIDPDKQDILSSRLKLEMLHPLRVAIANRGPDVELLVANPVELCGKGRPRVFHDVTLALKLLGICIFSAEIGRHTAFERQWEVYRFLLDDSRELPLANSQARSQIVDRVRRTMMGW
;
A
#
# COMPACT_ATOMS: atom_id res chain seq x y z
N MET A 1 -8.69 27.95 -17.19
CA MET A 1 -9.78 26.97 -17.01
C MET A 1 -9.18 25.76 -16.32
N ALA A 2 -9.52 25.51 -15.05
CA ALA A 2 -9.01 24.35 -14.33
C ALA A 2 -9.61 23.09 -14.96
N ASN A 3 -8.75 22.20 -15.47
CA ASN A 3 -9.15 20.90 -15.99
C ASN A 3 -9.79 20.14 -14.83
N ARG A 4 -11.12 19.96 -14.87
CA ARG A 4 -11.84 19.10 -13.93
C ARG A 4 -11.24 17.71 -14.10
N PRO A 5 -10.70 17.04 -13.05
CA PRO A 5 -10.16 15.70 -13.23
C PRO A 5 -11.29 14.82 -13.76
N MET A 6 -11.07 14.18 -14.92
CA MET A 6 -12.00 13.17 -15.42
C MET A 6 -12.11 12.11 -14.34
N THR A 7 -13.31 11.94 -13.79
CA THR A 7 -13.57 10.84 -12.86
C THR A 7 -13.46 9.56 -13.67
N SER A 8 -12.37 8.81 -13.48
CA SER A 8 -12.21 7.51 -14.13
C SER A 8 -13.46 6.67 -13.86
N GLN A 9 -14.05 6.12 -14.92
CA GLN A 9 -15.26 5.31 -14.82
C GLN A 9 -14.95 4.07 -13.96
N MET A 10 -15.82 3.81 -12.99
CA MET A 10 -15.73 2.64 -12.12
C MET A 10 -16.45 1.47 -12.80
N TYR A 11 -15.82 0.31 -12.79
CA TYR A 11 -16.38 -0.95 -13.30
C TYR A 11 -16.53 -1.96 -12.16
N LEU A 12 -17.53 -2.81 -12.29
CA LEU A 12 -17.72 -3.98 -11.45
C LEU A 12 -17.27 -5.21 -12.23
N LEU A 13 -16.19 -5.83 -11.77
CA LEU A 13 -15.76 -7.16 -12.18
C LEU A 13 -16.42 -8.18 -11.25
N LYS A 14 -17.26 -9.04 -11.82
CA LYS A 14 -17.87 -10.19 -11.15
C LYS A 14 -17.10 -11.45 -11.53
N LEU A 15 -16.60 -12.15 -10.53
CA LEU A 15 -15.89 -13.41 -10.73
C LEU A 15 -16.58 -14.50 -9.93
N PHE A 16 -17.05 -15.52 -10.62
CA PHE A 16 -17.62 -16.72 -10.01
C PHE A 16 -16.60 -17.84 -10.14
N SER A 17 -16.20 -18.40 -9.00
CA SER A 17 -15.16 -19.43 -8.97
C SER A 17 -15.35 -20.42 -7.83
N VAL A 18 -14.64 -21.54 -7.89
CA VAL A 18 -14.50 -22.47 -6.77
C VAL A 18 -13.46 -21.91 -5.79
N ASP A 19 -13.79 -21.91 -4.49
CA ASP A 19 -12.88 -21.38 -3.49
C ASP A 19 -11.56 -22.17 -3.47
N ARG A 20 -10.44 -21.45 -3.33
CA ARG A 20 -9.14 -22.06 -3.07
C ARG A 20 -8.20 -21.08 -2.38
N LYS A 21 -7.29 -21.63 -1.57
CA LYS A 21 -6.21 -20.85 -0.93
C LYS A 21 -5.46 -20.02 -1.99
N GLY A 22 -5.42 -18.70 -1.76
CA GLY A 22 -4.70 -17.76 -2.61
C GLY A 22 -5.43 -17.31 -3.89
N LEU A 23 -6.71 -17.67 -4.08
CA LEU A 23 -7.54 -17.20 -5.20
C LEU A 23 -7.48 -15.67 -5.35
N LEU A 24 -7.77 -14.94 -4.28
CA LEU A 24 -7.79 -13.47 -4.29
C LEU A 24 -6.44 -12.86 -4.71
N HIS A 25 -5.33 -13.49 -4.32
CA HIS A 25 -4.00 -13.04 -4.75
C HIS A 25 -3.78 -13.27 -6.25
N ASP A 26 -4.17 -14.42 -6.79
CA ASP A 26 -4.01 -14.73 -8.21
C ASP A 26 -4.83 -13.76 -9.08
N VAL A 27 -6.06 -13.43 -8.66
CA VAL A 27 -6.88 -12.38 -9.29
C VAL A 27 -6.17 -11.03 -9.22
N THR A 28 -5.74 -10.64 -8.02
CA THR A 28 -5.06 -9.35 -7.79
C THR A 28 -3.81 -9.22 -8.63
N LYS A 29 -3.06 -10.31 -8.82
CA LYS A 29 -1.86 -10.33 -9.66
C LYS A 29 -2.20 -9.96 -11.11
N VAL A 30 -3.22 -10.59 -11.69
CA VAL A 30 -3.68 -10.29 -13.06
C VAL A 30 -4.16 -8.85 -13.18
N LEU A 31 -4.98 -8.38 -12.23
CA LEU A 31 -5.48 -6.99 -12.23
C LEU A 31 -4.32 -5.99 -12.12
N CYS A 32 -3.32 -6.28 -11.29
CA CYS A 32 -2.14 -5.44 -11.15
C CYS A 32 -1.25 -5.42 -12.40
N GLU A 33 -1.11 -6.55 -13.10
CA GLU A 33 -0.38 -6.65 -14.38
C GLU A 33 -1.09 -5.92 -15.52
N LEU A 34 -2.41 -5.81 -15.43
CA LEU A 34 -3.25 -5.05 -16.36
C LEU A 34 -3.40 -3.57 -15.99
N GLU A 35 -2.77 -3.11 -14.91
CA GLU A 35 -2.91 -1.73 -14.40
C GLU A 35 -4.36 -1.36 -14.01
N LEU A 36 -5.14 -2.36 -13.59
CA LEU A 36 -6.47 -2.19 -13.03
C LEU A 36 -6.37 -1.98 -11.52
N THR A 37 -6.88 -0.85 -11.04
CA THR A 37 -6.84 -0.48 -9.63
C THR A 37 -8.09 -0.98 -8.93
N ILE A 38 -7.93 -1.76 -7.87
CA ILE A 38 -9.03 -2.22 -7.01
C ILE A 38 -9.35 -1.13 -6.00
N HIS A 39 -10.64 -0.82 -5.82
CA HIS A 39 -11.15 0.10 -4.80
C HIS A 39 -11.91 -0.63 -3.69
N ARG A 40 -12.54 -1.76 -4.02
CA ARG A 40 -13.29 -2.56 -3.05
C ARG A 40 -13.41 -3.99 -3.54
N VAL A 41 -13.35 -4.95 -2.62
CA VAL A 41 -13.61 -6.36 -2.88
C VAL A 41 -14.66 -6.87 -1.90
N LYS A 42 -15.72 -7.46 -2.42
CA LYS A 42 -16.63 -8.26 -1.61
C LYS A 42 -16.50 -9.70 -2.05
N VAL A 43 -15.97 -10.52 -1.16
CA VAL A 43 -15.90 -11.98 -1.31
C VAL A 43 -17.14 -12.54 -0.62
N SER A 44 -17.82 -13.50 -1.24
CA SER A 44 -19.00 -14.15 -0.65
C SER A 44 -19.04 -15.61 -1.08
N THR A 45 -18.98 -16.51 -0.11
CA THR A 45 -19.09 -17.95 -0.35
C THR A 45 -20.56 -18.36 -0.35
N THR A 46 -21.01 -19.01 -1.41
CA THR A 46 -22.36 -19.56 -1.53
C THR A 46 -22.45 -20.91 -0.79
N PRO A 47 -23.66 -21.35 -0.37
CA PRO A 47 -23.83 -22.59 0.40
C PRO A 47 -23.32 -23.87 -0.29
N ASP A 48 -23.19 -23.85 -1.60
CA ASP A 48 -22.64 -24.94 -2.42
C ASP A 48 -21.11 -24.88 -2.56
N GLY A 49 -20.43 -24.01 -1.82
CA GLY A 49 -18.96 -23.91 -1.77
C GLY A 49 -18.33 -23.12 -2.91
N ARG A 50 -19.12 -22.44 -3.74
CA ARG A 50 -18.62 -21.47 -4.73
C ARG A 50 -18.39 -20.10 -4.10
N VAL A 51 -17.54 -19.31 -4.73
CA VAL A 51 -17.22 -17.95 -4.32
C VAL A 51 -17.64 -16.99 -5.40
N VAL A 52 -18.33 -15.93 -4.97
CA VAL A 52 -18.66 -14.76 -5.77
C VAL A 52 -17.78 -13.61 -5.28
N ASP A 53 -16.80 -13.25 -6.10
CA ASP A 53 -15.95 -12.11 -5.86
C ASP A 53 -16.42 -10.92 -6.69
N LEU A 54 -16.73 -9.83 -6.01
CA LEU A 54 -17.13 -8.56 -6.61
C LEU A 54 -15.99 -7.57 -6.43
N PHE A 55 -15.27 -7.29 -7.52
CA PHE A 55 -14.20 -6.31 -7.56
C PHE A 55 -14.69 -5.03 -8.19
N PHE A 56 -14.53 -3.95 -7.46
CA PHE A 56 -14.76 -2.63 -7.98
C PHE A 56 -13.44 -2.02 -8.43
N ILE A 57 -13.32 -1.74 -9.73
CA ILE A 57 -12.05 -1.43 -10.37
C ILE A 57 -12.12 -0.18 -11.26
N THR A 58 -10.98 0.49 -11.41
CA THR A 58 -10.76 1.53 -12.43
C THR A 58 -9.59 1.17 -13.32
N ASP A 59 -9.63 1.56 -14.59
CA ASP A 59 -8.56 1.31 -15.56
C ASP A 59 -7.61 2.51 -15.64
N ALA A 60 -6.32 2.31 -15.31
CA ALA A 60 -5.33 3.37 -15.47
C ALA A 60 -5.12 3.78 -16.94
N MET A 61 -5.39 2.88 -17.88
CA MET A 61 -5.32 3.14 -19.32
C MET A 61 -6.63 3.74 -19.88
N GLU A 62 -7.69 3.81 -19.06
CA GLU A 62 -9.02 4.28 -19.45
C GLU A 62 -9.67 3.50 -20.63
N LEU A 63 -9.32 2.22 -20.82
CA LEU A 63 -9.76 1.39 -21.95
C LEU A 63 -10.92 0.41 -21.62
N LEU A 64 -11.30 0.25 -20.35
CA LEU A 64 -12.36 -0.68 -19.91
C LEU A 64 -13.75 -0.36 -20.51
N HIS A 65 -13.95 0.82 -21.08
CA HIS A 65 -15.17 1.15 -21.83
C HIS A 65 -15.30 0.30 -23.11
N THR A 66 -14.19 -0.19 -23.65
CA THR A 66 -14.17 -1.05 -24.83
C THR A 66 -14.50 -2.50 -24.47
N LYS A 67 -15.17 -3.22 -25.38
CA LYS A 67 -15.40 -4.65 -25.22
C LYS A 67 -14.09 -5.44 -25.28
N ALA A 68 -13.17 -5.07 -26.17
CA ALA A 68 -11.88 -5.75 -26.33
C ALA A 68 -11.03 -5.76 -25.04
N ARG A 69 -10.97 -4.64 -24.30
CA ARG A 69 -10.25 -4.58 -23.01
C ARG A 69 -10.88 -5.47 -21.95
N ARG A 70 -12.22 -5.53 -21.91
CA ARG A 70 -12.96 -6.38 -20.97
C ARG A 70 -12.77 -7.87 -21.29
N ASP A 71 -12.87 -8.23 -22.56
CA ASP A 71 -12.67 -9.59 -23.04
C ASP A 71 -11.22 -10.07 -22.80
N ASP A 72 -10.20 -9.23 -23.06
CA ASP A 72 -8.79 -9.53 -22.72
C ASP A 72 -8.61 -9.71 -21.20
N THR A 73 -9.19 -8.82 -20.39
CA THR A 73 -9.11 -8.91 -18.93
C THR A 73 -9.69 -10.22 -18.41
N CYS A 74 -10.91 -10.58 -18.84
CA CYS A 74 -11.52 -11.85 -18.45
C CYS A 74 -10.78 -13.06 -19.02
N GLY A 75 -10.27 -12.99 -20.25
CA GLY A 75 -9.45 -14.05 -20.85
C GLY A 75 -8.19 -14.33 -20.04
N ARG A 76 -7.49 -13.30 -19.56
CA ARG A 76 -6.31 -13.46 -18.70
C ARG A 76 -6.65 -14.02 -17.32
N LEU A 77 -7.76 -13.58 -16.73
CA LEU A 77 -8.25 -14.13 -15.46
C LEU A 77 -8.56 -15.62 -15.61
N SER A 78 -9.31 -16.01 -16.63
CA SER A 78 -9.62 -17.41 -16.93
C SER A 78 -8.36 -18.24 -17.19
N ALA A 79 -7.36 -17.69 -17.90
CA ALA A 79 -6.11 -18.38 -18.18
C ALA A 79 -5.27 -18.67 -16.91
N VAL A 80 -5.22 -17.72 -15.97
CA VAL A 80 -4.46 -17.87 -14.71
C VAL A 80 -5.19 -18.73 -13.69
N LEU A 81 -6.52 -18.62 -13.64
CA LEU A 81 -7.33 -19.31 -12.64
C LEU A 81 -7.75 -20.71 -13.09
N GLY A 82 -7.67 -21.01 -14.39
CA GLY A 82 -7.95 -22.33 -14.97
C GLY A 82 -9.38 -22.79 -14.71
N GLU A 83 -9.53 -24.07 -14.37
CA GLU A 83 -10.83 -24.71 -14.11
C GLU A 83 -11.54 -24.16 -12.86
N SER A 84 -10.87 -23.33 -12.04
CA SER A 84 -11.52 -22.71 -10.89
C SER A 84 -12.58 -21.68 -11.28
N VAL A 85 -12.54 -21.09 -12.48
CA VAL A 85 -13.48 -20.02 -12.88
C VAL A 85 -14.69 -20.59 -13.60
N ASN A 86 -15.87 -20.27 -13.09
CA ASN A 86 -17.14 -20.56 -13.73
C ASN A 86 -17.57 -19.42 -14.67
N SER A 87 -17.43 -18.17 -14.26
CA SER A 87 -17.71 -17.00 -15.09
C SER A 87 -16.93 -15.76 -14.65
N CYS A 88 -16.66 -14.87 -15.62
CA CYS A 88 -16.03 -13.57 -15.43
C CYS A 88 -16.78 -12.54 -16.27
N GLU A 89 -17.26 -11.47 -15.63
CA GLU A 89 -18.02 -10.43 -16.30
C GLU A 89 -17.59 -9.05 -15.80
N ILE A 90 -17.47 -8.08 -16.71
CA ILE A 90 -17.14 -6.69 -16.38
C ILE A 90 -18.20 -5.74 -16.91
N GLU A 91 -18.86 -5.03 -16.00
CA GLU A 91 -19.91 -4.07 -16.29
C GLU A 91 -19.60 -2.69 -15.69
N LEU A 92 -20.26 -1.65 -16.20
CA LEU A 92 -20.14 -0.30 -15.63
C LEU A 92 -20.84 -0.29 -14.26
N ALA A 93 -20.19 0.25 -13.22
CA ALA A 93 -20.78 0.30 -11.90
C ALA A 93 -21.82 1.42 -11.81
N GLU A 94 -23.10 1.08 -11.62
CA GLU A 94 -24.22 2.03 -11.69
C GLU A 94 -24.27 3.04 -10.52
N SER A 95 -23.64 2.74 -9.37
CA SER A 95 -23.37 3.74 -8.33
C SER A 95 -22.43 3.20 -7.26
N PHE A 96 -21.39 3.97 -6.92
CA PHE A 96 -20.49 3.69 -5.80
C PHE A 96 -20.98 4.34 -4.51
N GLN A 97 -22.19 3.99 -4.09
CA GLN A 97 -22.79 4.57 -2.88
C GLN A 97 -23.05 3.50 -1.84
N HIS A 98 -21.97 2.99 -1.24
CA HIS A 98 -22.03 2.42 0.09
C HIS A 98 -20.84 2.96 0.88
N GLY A 99 -21.15 3.74 1.91
CA GLY A 99 -20.17 4.40 2.75
C GLY A 99 -19.17 3.41 3.32
N PHE A 100 -17.90 3.81 3.29
CA PHE A 100 -16.85 3.06 3.97
C PHE A 100 -17.19 2.99 5.46
N SER A 101 -17.10 1.80 6.06
CA SER A 101 -17.32 1.72 7.51
C SER A 101 -16.22 2.51 8.23
N SER A 102 -16.61 3.35 9.20
CA SER A 102 -15.63 4.10 9.99
C SER A 102 -14.69 3.15 10.72
N LEU A 103 -13.43 3.56 10.90
CA LEU A 103 -12.47 2.78 11.68
C LEU A 103 -12.86 2.87 13.16
N PRO A 104 -12.92 1.73 13.89
CA PRO A 104 -13.08 1.76 15.33
C PRO A 104 -11.97 2.59 16.01
N PRO A 105 -12.25 3.32 17.11
CA PRO A 105 -11.24 4.14 17.78
C PRO A 105 -9.97 3.38 18.16
N ALA A 106 -10.10 2.13 18.66
CA ALA A 106 -8.96 1.29 19.01
C ALA A 106 -8.07 0.94 17.81
N ALA A 107 -8.67 0.74 16.63
CA ALA A 107 -7.93 0.50 15.40
C ALA A 107 -7.20 1.74 14.91
N MET A 108 -7.80 2.91 15.08
CA MET A 108 -7.19 4.21 14.77
C MET A 108 -5.99 4.48 15.66
N GLU A 109 -6.13 4.28 16.97
CA GLU A 109 -5.03 4.43 17.93
C GLU A 109 -3.86 3.49 17.59
N GLU A 110 -4.14 2.22 17.27
CA GLU A 110 -3.11 1.25 16.93
C GLU A 110 -2.39 1.58 15.60
N LEU A 111 -3.13 1.99 14.56
CA LEU A 111 -2.55 2.35 13.26
C LEU A 111 -1.70 3.62 13.33
N PHE A 112 -2.14 4.63 14.08
CA PHE A 112 -1.56 5.98 14.05
C PHE A 112 -0.78 6.36 15.33
N ARG A 113 -0.55 5.40 16.24
CA ARG A 113 0.25 5.55 17.48
C ARG A 113 1.58 6.30 17.29
N LEU A 114 2.25 6.06 16.16
CA LEU A 114 3.55 6.66 15.82
C LEU A 114 3.47 8.19 15.60
N GLU A 115 2.34 8.73 15.17
CA GLU A 115 2.17 10.17 14.99
C GLU A 115 1.71 10.88 16.28
N MET A 116 1.16 10.12 17.24
CA MET A 116 0.64 10.67 18.51
C MET A 116 1.68 10.86 19.60
N SER A 117 2.80 10.14 19.55
CA SER A 117 3.77 10.08 20.67
C SER A 117 5.03 10.93 20.49
N GLY A 118 5.18 11.70 19.40
CA GLY A 118 6.24 12.71 19.23
C GLY A 118 7.69 12.21 19.28
N GLY A 119 7.93 10.94 19.57
CA GLY A 119 9.27 10.41 19.77
C GLY A 119 9.28 9.22 20.71
N GLU A 120 8.77 8.07 20.27
CA GLU A 120 9.33 6.77 20.66
C GLU A 120 8.77 5.66 19.76
N VAL A 121 9.68 4.97 19.07
CA VAL A 121 9.36 3.83 18.20
C VAL A 121 8.71 2.74 19.05
N CYS A 122 7.45 2.42 18.79
CA CYS A 122 6.73 1.37 19.53
C CYS A 122 7.55 0.07 19.54
N SER A 123 7.98 -0.30 20.75
CA SER A 123 8.88 -1.39 21.09
C SER A 123 8.18 -2.76 21.06
N GLN A 124 7.49 -3.09 19.96
CA GLN A 124 7.08 -4.46 19.71
C GLN A 124 8.23 -5.18 19.00
N SER A 125 9.00 -5.96 19.78
CA SER A 125 10.09 -6.88 19.38
C SER A 125 10.59 -6.70 17.95
N LEU A 126 11.50 -5.75 17.75
CA LEU A 126 12.02 -5.44 16.43
C LEU A 126 12.85 -6.61 15.89
N SER A 127 12.46 -7.15 14.74
CA SER A 127 13.27 -8.09 13.97
C SER A 127 14.68 -7.50 13.74
N PRO A 128 15.73 -8.33 13.61
CA PRO A 128 17.08 -7.86 13.33
C PRO A 128 17.19 -6.96 12.08
N GLU A 129 16.31 -7.16 11.10
CA GLU A 129 16.17 -6.30 9.91
C GLU A 129 15.73 -4.89 10.28
N MET A 130 14.76 -4.75 11.18
CA MET A 130 14.30 -3.43 11.65
C MET A 130 15.41 -2.66 12.39
N LYS A 131 16.33 -3.36 13.06
CA LYS A 131 17.53 -2.74 13.64
C LYS A 131 18.50 -2.24 12.57
N ARG A 132 18.58 -2.89 11.40
CA ARG A 132 19.37 -2.40 10.26
C ARG A 132 18.69 -1.18 9.60
N LEU A 133 17.37 -1.19 9.47
CA LEU A 133 16.61 -0.10 8.85
C LEU A 133 16.68 1.21 9.63
N LYS A 134 16.80 1.15 10.96
CA LYS A 134 17.05 2.33 11.80
C LYS A 134 18.33 3.08 11.46
N LYS A 135 19.24 2.52 10.65
CA LYS A 135 20.53 3.13 10.29
C LYS A 135 20.48 4.01 9.04
N ALA A 136 19.30 4.43 8.59
CA ALA A 136 19.21 5.37 7.47
C ALA A 136 19.92 6.69 7.84
N ASP A 137 20.91 7.06 7.03
CA ASP A 137 21.63 8.32 7.14
C ASP A 137 21.15 9.28 6.05
N VAL A 138 20.99 10.55 6.42
CA VAL A 138 20.54 11.61 5.50
C VAL A 138 21.42 12.82 5.77
N ASN A 139 22.23 13.18 4.77
CA ASN A 139 23.15 14.31 4.81
C ASN A 139 22.69 15.38 3.81
N VAL A 140 22.85 16.64 4.17
CA VAL A 140 22.47 17.78 3.35
C VAL A 140 23.71 18.62 3.07
N ASP A 141 23.93 18.94 1.79
CA ASP A 141 25.07 19.73 1.36
C ASP A 141 24.62 20.86 0.41
N ASN A 142 25.06 22.08 0.72
CA ASN A 142 24.79 23.28 -0.07
C ASN A 142 26.04 23.82 -0.79
N SER A 143 27.16 23.10 -0.81
CA SER A 143 28.42 23.53 -1.42
C SER A 143 28.58 23.07 -2.88
N LEU A 144 28.09 21.88 -3.22
CA LEU A 144 28.33 21.23 -4.52
C LEU A 144 27.55 21.82 -5.71
N SER A 145 26.58 22.70 -5.46
CA SER A 145 25.83 23.40 -6.51
C SER A 145 25.49 24.82 -6.08
N HIS A 146 25.63 25.79 -6.97
CA HIS A 146 25.25 27.18 -6.70
C HIS A 146 23.72 27.36 -6.58
N SER A 147 22.93 26.48 -7.21
CA SER A 147 21.47 26.62 -7.36
C SER A 147 20.67 25.54 -6.65
N HIS A 148 21.28 24.43 -6.25
CA HIS A 148 20.58 23.27 -5.67
C HIS A 148 21.18 22.86 -4.33
N THR A 149 20.34 22.26 -3.49
CA THR A 149 20.74 21.55 -2.28
C THR A 149 20.92 20.08 -2.64
N LEU A 150 22.04 19.48 -2.27
CA LEU A 150 22.25 18.05 -2.38
C LEU A 150 21.72 17.37 -1.12
N ILE A 151 20.88 16.35 -1.29
CA ILE A 151 20.47 15.42 -0.24
C ILE A 151 21.09 14.06 -0.57
N GLN A 152 21.91 13.56 0.35
CA GLN A 152 22.54 12.25 0.25
C GLN A 152 21.90 11.31 1.26
N ILE A 153 21.38 10.19 0.79
CA ILE A 153 20.68 9.20 1.61
C ILE A 153 21.41 7.88 1.50
N HIS A 154 21.77 7.31 2.64
CA HIS A 154 22.30 5.96 2.73
C HIS A 154 21.38 5.11 3.60
N CYS A 155 20.74 4.09 3.01
CA CYS A 155 19.75 3.28 3.70
C CYS A 155 19.78 1.81 3.26
N VAL A 156 18.95 0.97 3.87
CA VAL A 156 18.76 -0.43 3.44
C VAL A 156 17.89 -0.44 2.18
N ASP A 157 18.22 -1.29 1.22
CA ASP A 157 17.37 -1.47 0.05
C ASP A 157 16.03 -2.10 0.43
N GLN A 158 14.96 -1.56 -0.13
CA GLN A 158 13.61 -2.05 0.13
C GLN A 158 12.71 -1.76 -1.06
N LYS A 159 11.69 -2.60 -1.23
CA LYS A 159 10.64 -2.41 -2.23
C LYS A 159 10.01 -1.04 -2.04
N GLY A 160 9.84 -0.29 -3.13
CA GLY A 160 9.17 1.01 -3.10
C GLY A 160 10.02 2.17 -2.58
N LEU A 161 11.30 1.97 -2.23
CA LEU A 161 12.16 3.02 -1.65
C LEU A 161 12.16 4.33 -2.45
N LEU A 162 12.34 4.24 -3.77
CA LEU A 162 12.32 5.41 -4.66
C LEU A 162 10.99 6.17 -4.54
N TYR A 163 9.87 5.44 -4.55
CA TYR A 163 8.54 6.03 -4.41
C TYR A 163 8.40 6.71 -3.04
N ASP A 164 8.79 6.03 -1.97
CA ASP A 164 8.66 6.54 -0.60
C ASP A 164 9.49 7.83 -0.42
N ILE A 165 10.70 7.90 -0.97
CA ILE A 165 11.54 9.11 -0.99
C ILE A 165 10.88 10.23 -1.80
N MET A 166 10.53 9.97 -3.06
CA MET A 166 9.99 11.00 -3.96
C MET A 166 8.67 11.58 -3.46
N ARG A 167 7.78 10.72 -2.97
CA ARG A 167 6.53 11.15 -2.34
C ARG A 167 6.79 12.03 -1.11
N THR A 168 7.74 11.64 -0.26
CA THR A 168 8.07 12.43 0.94
C THR A 168 8.58 13.82 0.56
N LEU A 169 9.46 13.92 -0.44
CA LEU A 169 9.96 15.20 -0.94
C LEU A 169 8.83 16.06 -1.52
N LYS A 170 7.92 15.46 -2.30
CA LYS A 170 6.74 16.12 -2.84
C LYS A 170 5.82 16.64 -1.74
N ASP A 171 5.54 15.85 -0.70
CA ASP A 171 4.73 16.26 0.46
C ASP A 171 5.39 17.45 1.20
N CYS A 172 6.72 17.53 1.19
CA CYS A 172 7.49 18.66 1.73
C CYS A 172 7.68 19.83 0.75
N SER A 173 6.98 19.85 -0.40
CA SER A 173 7.11 20.88 -1.44
C SER A 173 8.56 21.04 -1.96
N ILE A 174 9.30 19.93 -2.03
CA ILE A 174 10.65 19.86 -2.59
C ILE A 174 10.60 19.32 -4.01
N GLN A 175 11.23 20.03 -4.93
CA GLN A 175 11.40 19.67 -6.33
C GLN A 175 12.76 18.99 -6.52
N VAL A 176 12.76 17.85 -7.22
CA VAL A 176 13.99 17.12 -7.56
C VAL A 176 14.38 17.46 -9.00
N ALA A 177 15.56 18.05 -9.18
CA ALA A 177 16.09 18.39 -10.50
C ALA A 177 16.93 17.26 -11.10
N TYR A 178 17.68 16.55 -10.24
CA TYR A 178 18.49 15.41 -10.64
C TYR A 178 18.52 14.39 -9.50
N GLY A 179 18.53 13.10 -9.84
CA GLY A 179 18.66 12.02 -8.87
C GLY A 179 19.54 10.90 -9.38
N ARG A 180 20.41 10.39 -8.52
CA ARG A 180 21.25 9.22 -8.74
C ARG A 180 20.93 8.15 -7.70
N PHE A 181 20.68 6.93 -8.16
CA PHE A 181 20.36 5.78 -7.30
C PHE A 181 21.36 4.68 -7.55
N LEU A 182 22.13 4.35 -6.53
CA LEU A 182 23.16 3.32 -6.57
C LEU A 182 22.78 2.19 -5.61
N SER A 183 22.90 0.95 -6.09
CA SER A 183 22.73 -0.24 -5.27
C SER A 183 24.10 -0.82 -4.97
N ASP A 184 24.37 -1.13 -3.71
CA ASP A 184 25.52 -1.95 -3.36
C ASP A 184 25.16 -3.44 -3.42
N LYS A 185 26.17 -4.31 -3.34
CA LYS A 185 25.98 -5.77 -3.30
C LYS A 185 25.60 -6.29 -1.90
N ARG A 186 25.53 -5.43 -0.87
CA ARG A 186 25.27 -5.76 0.55
C ARG A 186 23.83 -5.45 0.99
N GLY A 187 22.99 -5.01 0.06
CA GLY A 187 21.58 -4.67 0.32
C GLY A 187 21.38 -3.28 0.90
N SER A 188 22.30 -2.36 0.62
CA SER A 188 22.20 -0.93 0.92
C SER A 188 22.08 -0.11 -0.36
N ARG A 189 21.44 1.04 -0.24
CA ARG A 189 21.20 2.01 -1.29
C ARG A 189 21.85 3.33 -0.93
N GLU A 190 22.51 3.91 -1.91
CA GLU A 190 22.99 5.28 -1.87
C GLU A 190 22.19 6.10 -2.88
N VAL A 191 21.62 7.20 -2.42
CA VAL A 191 20.76 8.08 -3.21
C VAL A 191 21.25 9.50 -3.08
N ASP A 192 21.58 10.13 -4.21
CA ASP A 192 21.95 11.54 -4.27
C ASP A 192 20.88 12.31 -5.03
N LEU A 193 20.31 13.34 -4.42
CA LEU A 193 19.26 14.16 -5.01
C LEU A 193 19.67 15.62 -4.99
N PHE A 194 19.73 16.26 -6.16
CA PHE A 194 19.82 17.71 -6.25
C PHE A 194 18.41 18.26 -6.26
N VAL A 195 18.09 19.05 -5.23
CA VAL A 195 16.75 19.51 -4.95
C VAL A 195 16.69 21.02 -4.76
N GLN A 196 15.48 21.55 -4.93
CA GLN A 196 15.10 22.91 -4.61
C GLN A 196 13.77 22.88 -3.86
N HIS A 197 13.50 23.90 -3.07
CA HIS A 197 12.14 24.15 -2.61
C HIS A 197 11.26 24.60 -3.80
N SER A 198 9.95 24.49 -3.67
CA SER A 198 8.96 24.86 -4.70
C SER A 198 9.07 26.30 -5.24
N ASP A 199 9.76 27.21 -4.53
CA ASP A 199 10.08 28.57 -4.99
C ASP A 199 11.38 28.65 -5.81
N GLY A 200 11.97 27.51 -6.17
CA GLY A 200 13.21 27.40 -6.96
C GLY A 200 14.47 27.70 -6.16
N LYS A 201 14.39 27.86 -4.83
CA LYS A 201 15.54 28.17 -3.97
C LYS A 201 16.10 26.93 -3.31
N LYS A 202 17.35 27.04 -2.85
CA LYS A 202 18.00 26.05 -2.01
C LYS A 202 17.32 25.95 -0.65
N VAL A 203 17.36 24.76 -0.05
CA VAL A 203 16.97 24.52 1.34
C VAL A 203 18.17 24.88 2.23
N ILE A 204 18.29 26.16 2.61
CA ILE A 204 19.44 26.69 3.37
C ILE A 204 19.19 26.66 4.87
N ASP A 205 17.96 26.90 5.27
CA ASP A 205 17.53 26.98 6.66
C ASP A 205 17.76 25.64 7.40
N PRO A 206 18.57 25.60 8.46
CA PRO A 206 18.91 24.37 9.18
C PRO A 206 17.68 23.66 9.76
N ASP A 207 16.71 24.40 10.32
CA ASP A 207 15.51 23.80 10.89
C ASP A 207 14.69 23.08 9.81
N LYS A 208 14.58 23.68 8.61
CA LYS A 208 13.94 23.03 7.46
C LYS A 208 14.70 21.79 6.98
N GLN A 209 16.03 21.80 7.02
CA GLN A 209 16.86 20.64 6.68
C GLN A 209 16.67 19.50 7.68
N ASP A 210 16.61 19.81 8.98
CA ASP A 210 16.41 18.84 10.05
C ASP A 210 15.01 18.23 10.00
N ILE A 211 13.97 19.05 9.75
CA ILE A 211 12.60 18.57 9.54
C ILE A 211 12.54 17.64 8.33
N LEU A 212 13.14 18.04 7.20
CA LEU A 212 13.16 17.24 5.98
C LEU A 212 13.88 15.91 6.18
N SER A 213 15.05 15.93 6.80
CA SER A 213 15.86 14.74 7.08
C SER A 213 15.14 13.78 8.03
N SER A 214 14.52 14.31 9.09
CA SER A 214 13.74 13.53 10.05
C SER A 214 12.51 12.90 9.38
N ARG A 215 11.82 13.65 8.52
CA ARG A 215 10.67 13.15 7.77
C ARG A 215 11.05 12.05 6.79
N LEU A 216 12.14 12.22 6.04
CA LEU A 216 12.68 11.18 5.15
C LEU A 216 13.03 9.91 5.93
N LYS A 217 13.77 10.03 7.05
CA LYS A 217 14.13 8.88 7.89
C LYS A 217 12.89 8.14 8.40
N LEU A 218 11.88 8.86 8.90
CA LEU A 218 10.65 8.28 9.42
C LEU A 218 9.86 7.54 8.33
N GLU A 219 9.65 8.18 7.17
CA GLU A 219 8.84 7.63 6.09
C GLU A 219 9.54 6.49 5.35
N MET A 220 10.88 6.47 5.27
CA MET A 220 11.62 5.32 4.77
C MET A 220 11.57 4.13 5.75
N LEU A 221 11.63 4.39 7.06
CA LEU A 221 11.57 3.34 8.07
C LEU A 221 10.15 2.75 8.20
N HIS A 222 9.14 3.60 8.08
CA HIS A 222 7.74 3.26 8.25
C HIS A 222 6.89 3.90 7.13
N PRO A 223 6.97 3.42 5.87
CA PRO A 223 6.13 3.96 4.79
C PRO A 223 4.67 3.51 4.90
N LEU A 224 4.43 2.43 5.64
CA LEU A 224 3.13 1.78 5.83
C LEU A 224 2.91 1.49 7.32
N ARG A 225 1.65 1.45 7.75
CA ARG A 225 1.25 0.99 9.08
C ARG A 225 0.53 -0.34 8.93
N VAL A 226 0.79 -1.29 9.82
CA VAL A 226 0.17 -2.61 9.82
C VAL A 226 -0.25 -2.92 11.24
N ALA A 227 -1.54 -3.24 11.42
CA ALA A 227 -2.12 -3.59 12.69
C ALA A 227 -3.13 -4.73 12.50
N ILE A 228 -3.40 -5.49 13.57
CA ILE A 228 -4.48 -6.47 13.57
C ILE A 228 -5.41 -6.14 14.72
N ALA A 229 -6.67 -5.88 14.40
CA ALA A 229 -7.73 -5.59 15.35
C ALA A 229 -8.80 -6.69 15.34
N ASN A 230 -9.76 -6.59 16.25
CA ASN A 230 -10.96 -7.43 16.22
C ASN A 230 -12.13 -6.59 15.75
N ARG A 231 -12.98 -7.17 14.90
CA ARG A 231 -14.24 -6.61 14.44
C ARG A 231 -15.37 -7.51 14.93
N GLY A 232 -15.77 -7.32 16.19
CA GLY A 232 -16.65 -8.27 16.86
C GLY A 232 -15.92 -9.60 17.09
N PRO A 233 -16.47 -10.75 16.67
CA PRO A 233 -15.80 -12.05 16.80
C PRO A 233 -14.67 -12.25 15.78
N ASP A 234 -14.68 -11.48 14.69
CA ASP A 234 -13.80 -11.70 13.55
C ASP A 234 -12.47 -10.94 13.70
N VAL A 235 -11.43 -11.45 13.05
CA VAL A 235 -10.10 -10.82 13.04
C VAL A 235 -9.92 -10.00 11.77
N GLU A 236 -9.51 -8.75 11.94
CA GLU A 236 -9.33 -7.81 10.83
C GLU A 236 -7.86 -7.35 10.77
N LEU A 237 -7.21 -7.61 9.64
CA LEU A 237 -5.91 -7.04 9.30
C LEU A 237 -6.11 -5.66 8.68
N LEU A 238 -5.38 -4.69 9.20
CA LEU A 238 -5.43 -3.30 8.76
C LEU A 238 -4.06 -2.90 8.24
N VAL A 239 -4.04 -2.36 7.03
CA VAL A 239 -2.84 -1.74 6.45
C VAL A 239 -3.18 -0.32 6.07
N ALA A 240 -2.49 0.66 6.66
CA ALA A 240 -2.68 2.07 6.33
C ALA A 240 -1.47 2.61 5.56
N ASN A 241 -1.78 3.30 4.49
CA ASN A 241 -0.84 3.93 3.57
C ASN A 241 -1.17 5.42 3.49
N PRO A 242 -0.19 6.34 3.58
CA PRO A 242 -0.45 7.74 3.32
C PRO A 242 -0.91 7.99 1.88
N VAL A 243 -1.94 8.81 1.72
CA VAL A 243 -2.41 9.25 0.41
C VAL A 243 -1.59 10.46 0.00
N GLU A 244 -1.08 10.44 -1.22
CA GLU A 244 -0.42 11.60 -1.81
C GLU A 244 -1.41 12.75 -2.05
N LEU A 245 -0.88 13.96 -2.29
CA LEU A 245 -1.66 15.08 -2.81
C LEU A 245 -2.41 14.77 -4.12
N CYS A 246 -1.95 13.79 -4.91
CA CYS A 246 -2.65 13.35 -6.13
C CYS A 246 -3.83 12.39 -5.87
N GLY A 247 -4.10 12.07 -4.60
CA GLY A 247 -5.18 11.16 -4.20
C GLY A 247 -4.88 9.67 -4.38
N LYS A 248 -3.65 9.31 -4.77
CA LYS A 248 -3.21 7.92 -4.91
C LYS A 248 -2.42 7.47 -3.70
N GLY A 249 -2.45 6.16 -3.46
CA GLY A 249 -1.66 5.50 -2.43
C GLY A 249 -0.38 4.85 -2.95
N ARG A 250 0.43 4.30 -2.03
CA ARG A 250 1.58 3.47 -2.37
C ARG A 250 1.17 2.32 -3.30
N PRO A 251 1.83 2.14 -4.45
CA PRO A 251 1.47 1.08 -5.39
C PRO A 251 1.58 -0.31 -4.78
N ARG A 252 0.77 -1.25 -5.28
CA ARG A 252 0.82 -2.69 -5.00
C ARG A 252 0.56 -3.11 -3.54
N VAL A 253 0.05 -2.23 -2.67
CA VAL A 253 -0.27 -2.59 -1.28
C VAL A 253 -1.24 -3.78 -1.20
N PHE A 254 -2.38 -3.72 -1.92
CA PHE A 254 -3.34 -4.84 -1.94
C PHE A 254 -2.72 -6.16 -2.45
N HIS A 255 -1.90 -6.08 -3.50
CA HIS A 255 -1.17 -7.23 -4.06
C HIS A 255 -0.23 -7.87 -3.04
N ASP A 256 0.56 -7.07 -2.34
CA ASP A 256 1.57 -7.57 -1.42
C ASP A 256 0.94 -8.14 -0.14
N VAL A 257 -0.16 -7.56 0.32
CA VAL A 257 -0.91 -8.10 1.47
C VAL A 257 -1.56 -9.44 1.12
N THR A 258 -2.22 -9.54 -0.04
CA THR A 258 -2.83 -10.80 -0.49
C THR A 258 -1.78 -11.89 -0.73
N LEU A 259 -0.58 -11.53 -1.22
CA LEU A 259 0.55 -12.45 -1.34
C LEU A 259 1.00 -12.96 0.03
N ALA A 260 1.19 -12.06 0.99
CA ALA A 260 1.63 -12.42 2.33
C ALA A 260 0.64 -13.39 3.00
N LEU A 261 -0.66 -13.11 2.89
CA LEU A 261 -1.72 -13.95 3.45
C LEU A 261 -1.81 -15.30 2.75
N LYS A 262 -1.66 -15.35 1.41
CA LYS A 262 -1.53 -16.60 0.65
C LYS A 262 -0.37 -17.46 1.15
N LEU A 263 0.80 -16.85 1.39
CA LEU A 263 1.99 -17.56 1.88
C LEU A 263 1.84 -18.04 3.33
N LEU A 264 0.99 -17.40 4.13
CA LEU A 264 0.62 -17.85 5.47
C LEU A 264 -0.51 -18.88 5.47
N GLY A 265 -1.11 -19.17 4.31
CA GLY A 265 -2.28 -20.06 4.21
C GLY A 265 -3.57 -19.48 4.79
N ILE A 266 -3.64 -18.15 4.98
CA ILE A 266 -4.80 -17.47 5.57
C ILE A 266 -5.76 -17.03 4.46
N CYS A 267 -7.03 -17.39 4.60
CA CYS A 267 -8.09 -16.99 3.69
C CYS A 267 -8.63 -15.59 4.04
N ILE A 268 -9.05 -14.87 3.01
CA ILE A 268 -9.60 -13.51 3.13
C ILE A 268 -11.10 -13.61 2.84
N PHE A 269 -11.92 -13.30 3.84
CA PHE A 269 -13.38 -13.33 3.72
C PHE A 269 -13.95 -12.07 3.08
N SER A 270 -13.28 -10.92 3.21
CA SER A 270 -13.69 -9.66 2.59
C SER A 270 -12.53 -8.67 2.63
N ALA A 271 -12.46 -7.75 1.67
CA ALA A 271 -11.44 -6.71 1.67
C ALA A 271 -11.94 -5.35 1.18
N GLU A 272 -11.79 -4.31 2.00
CA GLU A 272 -12.25 -2.96 1.68
C GLU A 272 -11.06 -1.97 1.66
N ILE A 273 -11.04 -1.04 0.70
CA ILE A 273 -10.03 0.03 0.62
C ILE A 273 -10.74 1.37 0.74
N GLY A 274 -10.35 2.16 1.74
CA GLY A 274 -11.08 3.39 2.08
C GLY A 274 -10.17 4.51 2.47
N ARG A 275 -10.68 5.73 2.27
CA ARG A 275 -9.98 6.95 2.67
C ARG A 275 -10.38 7.37 4.07
N HIS A 276 -9.38 7.64 4.89
CA HIS A 276 -9.53 8.11 6.27
C HIS A 276 -8.66 9.34 6.48
N THR A 277 -9.22 10.33 7.18
CA THR A 277 -8.45 11.50 7.61
C THR A 277 -8.00 11.27 9.05
N ALA A 278 -6.70 11.36 9.29
CA ALA A 278 -6.10 11.31 10.63
C ALA A 278 -4.91 12.26 10.66
N PHE A 279 -4.79 13.07 11.71
CA PHE A 279 -3.67 14.02 11.91
C PHE A 279 -3.43 14.94 10.70
N GLU A 280 -4.51 15.52 10.15
CA GLU A 280 -4.48 16.40 8.97
C GLU A 280 -3.95 15.73 7.69
N ARG A 281 -3.76 14.41 7.71
CA ARG A 281 -3.30 13.61 6.58
C ARG A 281 -4.40 12.67 6.10
N GLN A 282 -4.48 12.47 4.80
CA GLN A 282 -5.32 11.44 4.21
C GLN A 282 -4.56 10.10 4.19
N TRP A 283 -5.28 9.03 4.51
CA TRP A 283 -4.77 7.67 4.55
C TRP A 283 -5.69 6.77 3.74
N GLU A 284 -5.10 5.89 2.95
CA GLU A 284 -5.77 4.79 2.30
C GLU A 284 -5.58 3.57 3.19
N VAL A 285 -6.68 3.09 3.75
CA VAL A 285 -6.70 1.99 4.69
C VAL A 285 -7.33 0.79 4.03
N TYR A 286 -6.54 -0.27 3.99
CA TYR A 286 -6.87 -1.58 3.49
C TYR A 286 -7.29 -2.43 4.67
N ARG A 287 -8.51 -2.95 4.62
CA ARG A 287 -9.11 -3.75 5.68
C ARG A 287 -9.37 -5.13 5.12
N PHE A 288 -8.82 -6.16 5.75
CA PHE A 288 -9.00 -7.54 5.35
C PHE A 288 -9.64 -8.31 6.50
N LEU A 289 -10.84 -8.83 6.29
CA LEU A 289 -11.45 -9.76 7.23
C LEU A 289 -10.82 -11.14 6.99
N LEU A 290 -10.18 -11.69 8.01
CA LEU A 290 -9.46 -12.95 7.93
C LEU A 290 -10.34 -14.08 8.44
N ASP A 291 -10.33 -15.21 7.73
CA ASP A 291 -10.96 -16.43 8.22
C ASP A 291 -10.03 -17.16 9.21
N ASP A 292 -10.60 -17.69 10.29
CA ASP A 292 -9.83 -18.39 11.33
C ASP A 292 -9.42 -19.77 10.82
N SER A 293 -8.26 -19.82 10.17
CA SER A 293 -7.70 -21.07 9.67
C SER A 293 -7.28 -21.97 10.83
N ARG A 294 -7.57 -23.28 10.75
CA ARG A 294 -7.14 -24.28 11.75
C ARG A 294 -5.61 -24.34 11.94
N GLU A 295 -4.85 -23.86 10.95
CA GLU A 295 -3.37 -23.90 10.91
C GLU A 295 -2.73 -22.76 11.73
N LEU A 296 -3.43 -21.63 11.91
CA LEU A 296 -2.93 -20.43 12.59
C LEU A 296 -4.05 -19.80 13.41
N PRO A 297 -4.24 -20.24 14.68
CA PRO A 297 -5.33 -19.75 15.51
C PRO A 297 -5.21 -18.25 15.76
N LEU A 298 -6.13 -17.46 15.21
CA LEU A 298 -6.03 -15.99 15.22
C LEU A 298 -6.28 -15.38 16.62
N ALA A 299 -6.74 -16.20 17.57
CA ALA A 299 -6.87 -15.86 18.99
C ALA A 299 -5.50 -15.73 19.71
N ASN A 300 -4.42 -16.29 19.16
CA ASN A 300 -3.09 -16.23 19.77
C ASN A 300 -2.37 -14.90 19.43
N SER A 301 -1.88 -14.18 20.43
CA SER A 301 -1.09 -12.94 20.25
C SER A 301 0.18 -13.15 19.43
N GLN A 302 0.83 -14.31 19.55
CA GLN A 302 2.01 -14.67 18.75
C GLN A 302 1.67 -14.86 17.27
N ALA A 303 0.54 -15.51 16.97
CA ALA A 303 0.05 -15.68 15.61
C ALA A 303 -0.23 -14.31 14.95
N ARG A 304 -0.90 -13.41 15.68
CA ARG A 304 -1.17 -12.04 15.21
C ARG A 304 0.12 -11.29 14.90
N SER A 305 1.13 -11.38 15.78
CA SER A 305 2.43 -10.75 15.57
C SER A 305 3.14 -11.31 14.33
N GLN A 306 3.09 -12.62 14.09
CA GLN A 306 3.64 -13.26 12.89
C GLN A 306 2.98 -12.78 11.60
N ILE A 307 1.65 -12.60 11.61
CA ILE A 307 0.91 -12.07 10.45
C ILE A 307 1.36 -10.64 10.15
N VAL A 308 1.38 -9.75 11.15
CA VAL A 308 1.84 -8.35 11.00
C VAL A 308 3.26 -8.31 10.43
N ASP A 309 4.16 -9.09 11.01
CA ASP A 309 5.56 -9.14 10.61
C ASP A 309 5.74 -9.67 9.18
N ARG A 310 5.04 -10.75 8.81
CA ARG A 310 5.09 -11.31 7.45
C ARG A 310 4.50 -10.37 6.40
N VAL A 311 3.37 -9.73 6.69
CA VAL A 311 2.74 -8.74 5.82
C VAL A 311 3.69 -7.56 5.61
N ARG A 312 4.30 -7.05 6.69
CA ARG A 312 5.29 -5.98 6.61
C ARG A 312 6.50 -6.38 5.76
N ARG A 313 7.13 -7.53 6.02
CA ARG A 313 8.27 -8.01 5.21
C ARG A 313 7.93 -8.10 3.73
N THR A 314 6.76 -8.65 3.40
CA THR A 314 6.33 -8.81 1.99
C THR A 314 6.14 -7.46 1.28
N MET A 315 5.56 -6.46 1.94
CA MET A 315 5.38 -5.12 1.38
C MET A 315 6.68 -4.31 1.25
N MET A 316 7.67 -4.65 2.08
CA MET A 316 8.99 -4.02 2.08
C MET A 316 10.02 -4.80 1.25
N GLY A 317 9.70 -6.02 0.80
CA GLY A 317 10.58 -6.87 0.01
C GLY A 317 11.74 -7.47 0.81
N TRP A 318 11.53 -7.78 2.09
CA TRP A 318 12.51 -8.44 2.97
C TRP A 318 12.31 -9.95 3.03
#